data_AF-A0A1I2MFN1-F1
#
_entry.id   AF-A0A1I2MFN1-F1
#
_cell.length_a   1.000
_cell.length_b   1.000
_cell.length_c   1.000
_cell.angle_alpha   90.00
_cell.angle_beta   90.00
_cell.angle_gamma   90.00
#
_symmetry.space_group_name_H-M   'P 1'
#
loop_
_entity.id
_entity.type
_entity.pdbx_description
1 polymer ?
#
loop_
_entity_poly.entity_id
_entity_poly.type
_entity_poly.pdbx_seq_one_letter_code
_entity_poly.pdbx_strand_id
1 'polypeptide(L)'
;MENYFELLRRHGLTLWLGNIVGSLVAGVIFAVMTIIIALIGLLLLVLIAGGMIGSIMDPFNPESPDPFAAAMDKAAVPVLIGLLIFSIFFILAFFLYSGFTSAGMNSMVNHAVFEDRSSLQIYFTQGLRFMWKMAGQQFLLFLFFIPSIVLFALGIVIFAAGLMEGNESLLLVSLLPLLVATILTIVLALVFLHAPVILVAENTGIWKAIALSGRLFTRSFGQVFLSGLIIFLINFAYGLFLILLSEFFGFNSFDPASSAELNPGLQFLFSLIQYALGALVNVLWLLAVFVRYRNRLRPRLFPDENSGTIGGMKTIWG
;
A
#
# COMPACT_ATOMS: atom_id res chain seq x y z
N MET A 1 -27.77 17.64 1.65
CA MET A 1 -26.58 16.77 1.77
C MET A 1 -26.24 16.32 0.36
N GLU A 2 -25.06 16.65 -0.14
CA GLU A 2 -24.66 16.25 -1.50
C GLU A 2 -24.53 14.73 -1.61
N ASN A 3 -24.99 14.21 -2.75
CA ASN A 3 -24.93 12.79 -3.07
C ASN A 3 -23.54 12.41 -3.60
N TYR A 4 -23.13 11.15 -3.44
CA TYR A 4 -21.85 10.62 -3.93
C TYR A 4 -21.63 10.94 -5.42
N PHE A 5 -22.65 10.74 -6.26
CA PHE A 5 -22.57 11.01 -7.69
C PHE A 5 -22.41 12.49 -8.05
N GLU A 6 -22.94 13.38 -7.21
CA GLU A 6 -22.82 14.82 -7.42
C GLU A 6 -21.38 15.28 -7.15
N LEU A 7 -20.79 14.82 -6.04
CA LEU A 7 -19.38 15.04 -5.72
C LEU A 7 -18.46 14.44 -6.79
N LEU A 8 -18.76 13.23 -7.26
CA LEU A 8 -17.99 12.58 -8.32
C LEU A 8 -18.07 13.37 -9.64
N ARG A 9 -19.26 13.84 -10.03
CA ARG A 9 -19.44 14.65 -11.25
C ARG A 9 -18.67 15.96 -11.18
N ARG A 10 -18.63 16.60 -10.00
CA ARG A 10 -18.03 17.91 -9.82
C ARG A 10 -16.51 17.87 -9.64
N HIS A 11 -16.01 16.94 -8.84
CA HIS A 11 -14.60 16.89 -8.44
C HIS A 11 -13.85 15.66 -8.97
N GLY A 12 -14.55 14.66 -9.53
CA GLY A 12 -13.98 13.36 -9.90
C GLY A 12 -12.82 13.45 -10.89
N LEU A 13 -12.94 14.28 -11.93
CA LEU A 13 -11.86 14.49 -12.91
C LEU A 13 -10.61 15.09 -12.26
N THR A 14 -10.79 16.12 -11.41
CA THR A 14 -9.69 16.78 -10.68
C THR A 14 -9.03 15.83 -9.69
N LEU A 15 -9.82 15.03 -8.96
CA LEU A 15 -9.32 14.02 -8.03
C LEU A 15 -8.55 12.92 -8.76
N TRP A 16 -9.06 12.45 -9.89
CA TRP A 16 -8.43 11.41 -10.70
C TRP A 16 -7.11 11.88 -11.32
N LEU A 17 -7.12 13.02 -12.01
CA LEU A 17 -5.90 13.61 -12.57
C LEU A 17 -4.91 13.99 -11.46
N GLY A 18 -5.41 14.50 -10.32
CA GLY A 18 -4.60 14.79 -9.16
C GLY A 18 -3.88 13.57 -8.61
N ASN A 19 -4.57 12.42 -8.53
CA ASN A 19 -3.98 11.16 -8.11
C ASN A 19 -2.95 10.63 -9.12
N ILE A 20 -3.23 10.72 -10.43
CA ILE A 20 -2.27 10.33 -11.48
C ILE A 20 -1.01 11.19 -11.40
N VAL A 21 -1.14 12.51 -11.51
CA VAL A 21 0.00 13.43 -11.52
C VAL A 21 0.77 13.34 -10.20
N GLY A 22 0.06 13.32 -9.08
CA GLY A 22 0.66 13.22 -7.75
C GLY A 22 1.44 11.92 -7.53
N SER A 23 0.87 10.78 -7.90
CA SER A 23 1.55 9.48 -7.78
C SER A 23 2.70 9.34 -8.77
N LEU A 24 2.61 9.90 -9.99
CA LEU A 24 3.69 9.89 -10.96
C LEU A 24 4.90 10.71 -10.46
N VAL A 25 4.66 11.93 -9.98
CA VAL A 25 5.72 12.78 -9.41
C VAL A 25 6.35 12.10 -8.18
N ALA A 26 5.53 11.56 -7.28
CA ALA A 26 6.01 10.82 -6.13
C ALA A 26 6.82 9.57 -6.53
N GLY A 27 6.39 8.88 -7.60
CA GLY A 27 7.03 7.68 -8.12
C GLY A 27 8.40 7.98 -8.72
N VAL A 28 8.54 9.09 -9.46
CA VAL A 28 9.84 9.56 -9.97
C VAL A 28 10.78 9.89 -8.81
N ILE A 29 10.30 10.61 -7.79
CA ILE A 29 11.10 10.92 -6.60
C ILE A 29 11.53 9.64 -5.87
N PHE A 30 10.61 8.69 -5.68
CA PHE A 30 10.90 7.40 -5.06
C PHE A 30 11.91 6.58 -5.86
N ALA A 31 11.81 6.57 -7.19
CA ALA A 31 12.78 5.90 -8.06
C ALA A 31 14.18 6.51 -7.93
N VAL A 32 14.28 7.85 -7.94
CA VAL A 32 15.55 8.56 -7.71
C VAL A 32 16.13 8.25 -6.33
N MET A 33 15.30 8.28 -5.28
CA MET A 33 15.73 7.91 -3.92
C MET A 33 16.21 6.46 -3.86
N THR A 34 15.51 5.54 -4.52
CA THR A 34 15.90 4.12 -4.58
C THR A 34 17.23 3.92 -5.29
N ILE A 35 17.47 4.63 -6.40
CA ILE A 35 18.77 4.62 -7.09
C ILE A 35 19.87 5.14 -6.17
N ILE A 36 19.65 6.25 -5.47
CA ILE A 36 20.61 6.81 -4.52
C ILE A 36 20.90 5.80 -3.39
N ILE A 37 19.87 5.19 -2.81
CA ILE A 37 20.03 4.16 -1.75
C ILE A 37 20.80 2.95 -2.29
N ALA A 38 20.52 2.51 -3.51
CA ALA A 38 21.25 1.41 -4.16
C ALA A 38 22.72 1.76 -4.40
N LEU A 39 23.01 2.97 -4.87
CA LEU A 39 24.39 3.46 -5.05
C LEU A 39 25.13 3.55 -3.72
N ILE A 40 24.49 4.06 -2.65
CA ILE A 40 25.07 4.09 -1.30
C ILE A 40 25.30 2.67 -0.79
N GLY A 41 24.35 1.76 -0.97
CA GLY A 41 24.49 0.36 -0.58
C GLY A 41 25.65 -0.33 -1.31
N LEU A 42 25.80 -0.07 -2.61
CA LEU A 42 26.92 -0.56 -3.41
C LEU A 42 28.25 0.07 -2.97
N LEU A 43 28.29 1.37 -2.68
CA LEU A 43 29.48 2.05 -2.15
C LEU A 43 29.89 1.49 -0.80
N LEU A 44 28.94 1.27 0.12
CA LEU A 44 29.20 0.65 1.42
C LEU A 44 29.71 -0.78 1.25
N LEU A 45 29.12 -1.54 0.34
CA LEU A 45 29.59 -2.89 0.01
C LEU A 45 31.03 -2.82 -0.50
N VAL A 46 31.36 -1.93 -1.44
CA VAL A 46 32.72 -1.76 -1.96
C VAL A 46 33.70 -1.22 -0.92
N LEU A 47 33.28 -0.35 0.01
CA LEU A 47 34.15 0.19 1.07
C LEU A 47 34.44 -0.84 2.15
N ILE A 48 33.42 -1.59 2.59
CA ILE A 48 33.60 -2.66 3.59
C ILE A 48 34.30 -3.87 2.94
N ALA A 49 34.02 -4.14 1.66
CA ALA A 49 34.78 -5.08 0.83
C ALA A 49 36.10 -4.49 0.29
N GLY A 50 36.43 -3.24 0.57
CA GLY A 50 37.71 -2.64 0.20
C GLY A 50 38.87 -3.30 0.95
N GLY A 51 38.60 -3.78 2.17
CA GLY A 51 39.47 -4.72 2.88
C GLY A 51 39.53 -6.12 2.26
N MET A 52 38.59 -6.46 1.37
CA MET A 52 38.54 -7.72 0.62
C MET A 52 39.15 -7.64 -0.78
N ILE A 53 39.50 -6.47 -1.32
CA ILE A 53 40.24 -6.43 -2.61
C ILE A 53 41.54 -7.24 -2.46
N GLY A 54 42.18 -7.21 -1.28
CA GLY A 54 43.30 -8.11 -0.95
C GLY A 54 42.92 -9.60 -0.87
N SER A 55 41.70 -9.94 -0.46
CA SER A 55 41.22 -11.33 -0.37
C SER A 55 40.43 -11.84 -1.58
N ILE A 56 40.11 -10.99 -2.55
CA ILE A 56 39.63 -11.35 -3.90
C ILE A 56 40.84 -11.65 -4.80
N MET A 57 42.03 -11.15 -4.44
CA MET A 57 43.30 -11.58 -5.01
C MET A 57 43.84 -12.89 -4.41
N ASP A 58 43.45 -13.27 -3.18
CA ASP A 58 43.78 -14.58 -2.56
C ASP A 58 43.33 -15.80 -3.39
N PRO A 59 42.18 -15.79 -4.08
CA PRO A 59 41.80 -16.82 -5.05
C PRO A 59 42.76 -17.07 -6.21
N PHE A 60 43.62 -16.09 -6.52
CA PHE A 60 44.70 -16.25 -7.49
C PHE A 60 45.99 -16.79 -6.84
N ASN A 61 45.95 -17.11 -5.54
CA ASN A 61 47.01 -17.80 -4.82
C ASN A 61 46.80 -19.34 -4.97
N PRO A 62 47.68 -20.05 -5.69
CA PRO A 62 47.50 -21.46 -6.05
C PRO A 62 47.50 -22.45 -4.86
N GLU A 63 47.71 -21.99 -3.64
CA GLU A 63 47.78 -22.82 -2.42
C GLU A 63 46.50 -22.82 -1.56
N SER A 64 45.45 -22.09 -1.92
CA SER A 64 44.21 -22.04 -1.11
C SER A 64 43.27 -23.24 -1.40
N PRO A 65 42.83 -24.03 -0.39
CA PRO A 65 42.04 -25.26 -0.65
C PRO A 65 40.61 -25.03 -1.14
N ASP A 66 40.07 -23.82 -1.04
CA ASP A 66 38.80 -23.42 -1.68
C ASP A 66 38.72 -21.88 -1.74
N PRO A 67 39.10 -21.28 -2.87
CA PRO A 67 39.08 -19.84 -3.07
C PRO A 67 37.72 -19.18 -2.83
N PHE A 68 36.65 -19.91 -3.18
CA PHE A 68 35.29 -19.40 -3.17
C PHE A 68 34.72 -19.42 -1.75
N ALA A 69 34.93 -20.52 -1.00
CA ALA A 69 34.54 -20.59 0.41
C ALA A 69 35.27 -19.54 1.26
N ALA A 70 36.58 -19.34 1.04
CA ALA A 70 37.36 -18.34 1.76
C ALA A 70 36.93 -16.89 1.43
N ALA A 71 36.54 -16.62 0.18
CA ALA A 71 35.99 -15.33 -0.21
C ALA A 71 34.59 -15.11 0.36
N MET A 72 33.73 -16.14 0.37
CA MET A 72 32.38 -16.09 0.94
C MET A 72 32.40 -15.86 2.45
N ASP A 73 33.26 -16.54 3.21
CA ASP A 73 33.37 -16.35 4.67
C ASP A 73 33.81 -14.93 5.03
N LYS A 74 34.74 -14.36 4.26
CA LYS A 74 35.19 -12.97 4.45
C LYS A 74 34.11 -11.97 3.98
N ALA A 75 33.35 -12.30 2.93
CA ALA A 75 32.34 -11.43 2.34
C ALA A 75 30.98 -11.45 3.04
N ALA A 76 30.63 -12.55 3.71
CA ALA A 76 29.29 -12.78 4.23
C ALA A 76 28.83 -11.68 5.20
N VAL A 77 29.66 -11.34 6.20
CA VAL A 77 29.26 -10.36 7.24
C VAL A 77 29.08 -8.95 6.64
N PRO A 78 30.02 -8.39 5.87
CA PRO A 78 29.83 -7.11 5.20
C PRO A 78 28.66 -7.05 4.23
N VAL A 79 28.44 -8.11 3.44
CA VAL A 79 27.31 -8.19 2.52
C VAL A 79 26.00 -8.20 3.29
N LEU A 80 25.91 -8.97 4.38
CA LEU A 80 24.72 -8.99 5.24
C LEU A 80 24.44 -7.62 5.87
N ILE A 81 25.48 -6.93 6.38
CA ILE A 81 25.33 -5.57 6.93
C ILE A 81 24.89 -4.58 5.84
N GLY A 82 25.50 -4.63 4.65
CA GLY A 82 25.13 -3.79 3.52
C GLY A 82 23.68 -4.01 3.07
N LEU A 83 23.26 -5.28 2.96
CA LEU A 83 21.88 -5.66 2.65
C LEU A 83 20.90 -5.20 3.72
N LEU A 84 21.26 -5.30 5.01
CA LEU A 84 20.43 -4.85 6.11
C LEU A 84 20.21 -3.33 6.05
N ILE A 85 21.28 -2.56 5.85
CA ILE A 85 21.23 -1.09 5.73
C ILE A 85 20.38 -0.70 4.51
N PHE A 86 20.64 -1.31 3.35
CA PHE A 86 19.85 -1.10 2.13
C PHE A 86 18.37 -1.37 2.39
N SER A 87 18.05 -2.50 3.02
CA SER A 87 16.67 -2.90 3.32
C SER A 87 15.97 -1.87 4.22
N ILE A 88 16.64 -1.40 5.28
CA ILE A 88 16.09 -0.40 6.20
C ILE A 88 15.77 0.91 5.47
N PHE A 89 16.71 1.44 4.68
CA PHE A 89 16.49 2.68 3.93
C PHE A 89 15.44 2.53 2.84
N PHE A 90 15.42 1.39 2.15
CA PHE A 90 14.41 1.08 1.15
C PHE A 90 13.00 1.03 1.77
N ILE A 91 12.85 0.33 2.90
CA ILE A 91 11.59 0.26 3.64
C ILE A 91 11.14 1.67 4.07
N LEU A 92 12.05 2.49 4.61
CA LEU A 92 11.75 3.87 4.99
C LEU A 92 11.28 4.70 3.79
N ALA A 93 12.00 4.64 2.66
CA ALA A 93 11.64 5.36 1.44
C ALA A 93 10.27 4.92 0.92
N PHE A 94 9.98 3.61 0.98
CA PHE A 94 8.68 3.05 0.59
C PHE A 94 7.55 3.59 1.46
N PHE A 95 7.71 3.61 2.78
CA PHE A 95 6.69 4.17 3.69
C PHE A 95 6.53 5.69 3.50
N LEU A 96 7.58 6.43 3.20
CA LEU A 96 7.48 7.86 2.90
C LEU A 96 6.74 8.13 1.59
N TYR A 97 7.06 7.39 0.53
CA TYR A 97 6.35 7.46 -0.75
C TYR A 97 4.87 7.11 -0.59
N SER A 98 4.57 5.98 0.06
CA SER A 98 3.20 5.52 0.32
C SER A 98 2.46 6.47 1.27
N GLY A 99 3.15 7.03 2.25
CA GLY A 99 2.61 8.02 3.19
C GLY A 99 2.26 9.33 2.49
N PHE A 100 3.12 9.83 1.61
CA PHE A 100 2.89 11.05 0.82
C PHE A 100 1.70 10.88 -0.13
N THR A 101 1.68 9.82 -0.93
CA THR A 101 0.61 9.56 -1.91
C THR A 101 -0.75 9.35 -1.21
N SER A 102 -0.77 8.59 -0.12
CA SER A 102 -1.97 8.40 0.70
C SER A 102 -2.43 9.71 1.35
N ALA A 103 -1.51 10.49 1.94
CA ALA A 103 -1.82 11.78 2.54
C ALA A 103 -2.40 12.77 1.53
N GLY A 104 -1.77 12.91 0.36
CA GLY A 104 -2.21 13.82 -0.69
C GLY A 104 -3.61 13.47 -1.19
N MET A 105 -3.86 12.19 -1.47
CA MET A 105 -5.16 11.75 -1.96
C MET A 105 -6.26 11.85 -0.90
N ASN A 106 -6.01 11.37 0.33
CA ASN A 106 -6.98 11.50 1.42
C ASN A 106 -7.32 12.97 1.71
N SER A 107 -6.33 13.87 1.63
CA SER A 107 -6.56 15.31 1.84
C SER A 107 -7.36 15.95 0.72
N MET A 108 -7.05 15.66 -0.55
CA MET A 108 -7.87 16.15 -1.67
C MET A 108 -9.33 15.69 -1.56
N VAL A 109 -9.57 14.42 -1.24
CA VAL A 109 -10.93 13.90 -1.04
C VAL A 109 -11.60 14.55 0.16
N ASN A 110 -10.87 14.75 1.26
CA ASN A 110 -11.38 15.46 2.44
C ASN A 110 -11.86 16.87 2.07
N HIS A 111 -11.04 17.65 1.38
CA HIS A 111 -11.41 19.00 0.94
C HIS A 111 -12.58 18.97 -0.06
N ALA A 112 -12.63 18.00 -0.97
CA ALA A 112 -13.76 17.86 -1.89
C ALA A 112 -15.06 17.54 -1.15
N VAL A 113 -15.01 16.68 -0.14
CA VAL A 113 -16.19 16.22 0.60
C VAL A 113 -16.63 17.19 1.69
N PHE A 114 -15.73 17.88 2.39
CA PHE A 114 -16.11 18.75 3.51
C PHE A 114 -16.11 20.24 3.17
N GLU A 115 -15.38 20.66 2.15
CA GLU A 115 -15.19 22.07 1.81
C GLU A 115 -15.52 22.39 0.35
N ASP A 116 -16.02 21.40 -0.40
CA ASP A 116 -16.47 21.54 -1.78
C ASP A 116 -15.41 22.16 -2.73
N ARG A 117 -14.14 21.87 -2.44
CA ARG A 117 -12.99 22.30 -3.24
C ARG A 117 -12.02 21.16 -3.45
N SER A 118 -11.53 21.01 -4.67
CA SER A 118 -10.45 20.08 -5.00
C SER A 118 -9.42 20.80 -5.86
N SER A 119 -8.14 20.63 -5.54
CA SER A 119 -7.05 21.18 -6.35
C SER A 119 -5.79 20.33 -6.23
N LEU A 120 -4.97 20.32 -7.28
CA LEU A 120 -3.68 19.64 -7.28
C LEU A 120 -2.75 20.20 -6.19
N GLN A 121 -2.85 21.50 -5.89
CA GLN A 121 -2.09 22.13 -4.82
C GLN A 121 -2.37 21.49 -3.46
N ILE A 122 -3.63 21.15 -3.17
CA ILE A 122 -4.01 20.47 -1.93
C ILE A 122 -3.31 19.11 -1.82
N TYR A 123 -3.19 18.36 -2.92
CA TYR A 123 -2.47 17.08 -2.95
C TYR A 123 -1.05 17.22 -2.43
N PHE A 124 -0.27 18.14 -3.01
CA PHE A 124 1.15 18.29 -2.68
C PHE A 124 1.35 18.93 -1.30
N THR A 125 0.63 20.01 -1.01
CA THR A 125 0.80 20.75 0.25
C THR A 125 0.38 19.92 1.46
N GLN A 126 -0.80 19.30 1.42
CA GLN A 126 -1.27 18.44 2.50
C GLN A 126 -0.57 17.07 2.47
N GLY A 127 -0.19 16.57 1.28
CA GLY A 127 0.62 15.37 1.12
C GLY A 127 1.93 15.46 1.90
N LEU A 128 2.69 16.55 1.73
CA LEU A 128 3.91 16.79 2.52
C LEU A 128 3.62 16.98 4.00
N ARG A 129 2.59 17.76 4.35
CA ARG A 129 2.23 18.06 5.74
C ARG A 129 1.87 16.80 6.54
N PHE A 130 1.09 15.90 5.94
CA PHE A 130 0.62 14.67 6.59
C PHE A 130 1.48 13.43 6.28
N MET A 131 2.51 13.55 5.43
CA MET A 131 3.37 12.45 4.98
C MET A 131 3.83 11.57 6.14
N TRP A 132 4.46 12.16 7.16
CA TRP A 132 4.98 11.42 8.31
C TRP A 132 3.90 10.75 9.16
N LYS A 133 2.75 11.43 9.33
CA LYS A 133 1.62 10.86 10.07
C LYS A 133 1.01 9.67 9.32
N MET A 134 0.85 9.78 8.01
CA MET A 134 0.33 8.69 7.17
C MET A 134 1.34 7.54 7.04
N ALA A 135 2.62 7.83 6.85
CA ALA A 135 3.68 6.82 6.84
C ALA A 135 3.73 6.06 8.17
N GLY A 136 3.71 6.78 9.30
CA GLY A 136 3.65 6.17 10.62
C GLY A 136 2.38 5.35 10.85
N GLN A 137 1.23 5.82 10.37
CA GLN A 137 -0.01 5.04 10.43
C GLN A 137 0.11 3.75 9.60
N GLN A 138 0.57 3.83 8.36
CA GLN A 138 0.75 2.67 7.49
C GLN A 138 1.74 1.67 8.09
N PHE A 139 2.84 2.15 8.68
CA PHE A 139 3.79 1.31 9.39
C PHE A 139 3.14 0.58 10.57
N LEU A 140 2.39 1.29 11.42
CA LEU A 140 1.68 0.65 12.53
C LEU A 140 0.63 -0.35 12.06
N LEU A 141 -0.12 -0.01 11.00
CA LEU A 141 -1.07 -0.95 10.40
C LEU A 141 -0.34 -2.20 9.91
N PHE A 142 0.78 -2.05 9.19
CA PHE A 142 1.61 -3.17 8.77
C PHE A 142 1.99 -4.08 9.96
N LEU A 143 2.39 -3.51 11.09
CA LEU A 143 2.68 -4.29 12.31
C LEU A 143 1.46 -5.08 12.81
N PHE A 144 0.26 -4.51 12.78
CA PHE A 144 -0.98 -5.23 13.13
C PHE A 144 -1.31 -6.37 12.17
N PHE A 145 -0.89 -6.29 10.91
CA PHE A 145 -1.10 -7.35 9.92
C PHE A 145 -0.04 -8.46 9.99
N ILE A 146 1.07 -8.29 10.72
CA ILE A 146 2.13 -9.33 10.84
C ILE A 146 1.59 -10.71 11.23
N PRO A 147 0.74 -10.87 12.26
CA PRO A 147 0.21 -12.19 12.62
C PRO A 147 -0.54 -12.86 11.46
N SER A 148 -1.29 -12.07 10.68
CA SER A 148 -1.98 -12.58 9.50
C SER A 148 -0.99 -13.03 8.41
N ILE A 149 0.02 -12.20 8.14
CA ILE A 149 1.07 -12.50 7.15
C ILE A 149 1.81 -13.79 7.51
N VAL A 150 2.15 -13.98 8.79
CA VAL A 150 2.82 -15.20 9.28
C VAL A 150 1.95 -16.43 9.07
N LEU A 151 0.65 -16.35 9.41
CA LEU A 151 -0.28 -17.47 9.20
C LEU A 151 -0.47 -17.78 7.71
N PHE A 152 -0.52 -16.75 6.86
CA PHE A 152 -0.64 -16.92 5.42
C PHE A 152 0.61 -17.60 4.84
N ALA A 153 1.81 -17.14 5.24
CA ALA A 153 3.07 -17.75 4.84
C ALA A 153 3.18 -19.21 5.31
N LEU A 154 2.82 -19.49 6.55
CA LEU A 154 2.77 -20.85 7.10
C LEU A 154 1.83 -21.74 6.28
N GLY A 155 0.63 -21.25 5.98
CA GLY A 155 -0.34 -21.97 5.15
C GLY A 155 0.19 -22.29 3.76
N ILE A 156 0.83 -21.32 3.08
CA ILE A 156 1.45 -21.55 1.76
C ILE A 156 2.56 -22.60 1.84
N VAL A 157 3.45 -22.51 2.84
CA VAL A 157 4.57 -23.46 2.99
C VAL A 157 4.05 -24.89 3.19
N ILE A 158 3.05 -25.08 4.06
CA ILE A 158 2.44 -26.41 4.29
C ILE A 158 1.73 -26.89 3.02
N PHE A 159 1.00 -26.02 2.32
CA PHE A 159 0.32 -26.35 1.08
C PHE A 159 1.30 -26.80 -0.01
N ALA A 160 2.41 -26.06 -0.19
CA ALA A 160 3.45 -26.39 -1.14
C ALA A 160 4.13 -27.73 -0.81
N ALA A 161 4.45 -27.98 0.46
CA ALA A 161 5.00 -29.26 0.91
C ALA A 161 4.03 -30.42 0.63
N GLY A 162 2.73 -30.24 0.90
CA GLY A 162 1.70 -31.22 0.59
C GLY A 162 1.59 -31.55 -0.90
N LEU A 163 1.75 -30.55 -1.78
CA LEU A 163 1.79 -30.77 -3.23
C LEU A 163 3.03 -31.54 -3.66
N MET A 164 4.20 -31.22 -3.11
CA MET A 164 5.46 -31.88 -3.46
C MET A 164 5.49 -33.35 -3.01
N GLU A 165 4.89 -33.64 -1.85
CA GLU A 165 4.85 -34.99 -1.27
C GLU A 165 3.62 -35.81 -1.72
N GLY A 166 2.68 -35.22 -2.46
CA GLY A 166 1.41 -35.86 -2.81
C GLY A 166 0.55 -36.20 -1.58
N ASN A 167 0.70 -35.45 -0.49
CA ASN A 167 0.08 -35.73 0.80
C ASN A 167 -1.20 -34.91 0.99
N GLU A 168 -2.35 -35.53 0.74
CA GLU A 168 -3.67 -34.90 0.89
C GLU A 168 -3.95 -34.39 2.30
N SER A 169 -3.36 -35.03 3.32
CA SER A 169 -3.54 -34.60 4.71
C SER A 169 -2.87 -33.25 4.97
N LEU A 170 -1.66 -33.04 4.43
CA LEU A 170 -0.97 -31.74 4.51
C LEU A 170 -1.72 -30.65 3.76
N LEU A 171 -2.31 -30.97 2.60
CA LEU A 171 -3.16 -30.03 1.85
C LEU A 171 -4.36 -29.60 2.70
N LEU A 172 -5.08 -30.54 3.32
CA LEU A 172 -6.21 -30.21 4.19
C LEU A 172 -5.79 -29.40 5.42
N VAL A 173 -4.68 -29.76 6.06
CA VAL A 173 -4.15 -29.03 7.23
C VAL A 173 -3.76 -27.60 6.86
N SER A 174 -3.26 -27.35 5.65
CA SER A 174 -2.89 -26.00 5.19
C SER A 174 -4.08 -25.03 5.07
N LEU A 175 -5.30 -25.55 4.88
CA LEU A 175 -6.49 -24.72 4.74
C LEU A 175 -6.83 -23.95 6.02
N LEU A 176 -6.56 -24.53 7.19
CA LEU A 176 -6.86 -23.89 8.47
C LEU A 176 -6.07 -22.57 8.69
N PRO A 177 -4.73 -22.54 8.63
CA PRO A 177 -3.99 -21.29 8.77
C PRO A 177 -4.32 -20.27 7.67
N LEU A 178 -4.57 -20.72 6.42
CA LEU A 178 -5.02 -19.82 5.34
C LEU A 178 -6.38 -19.19 5.64
N LEU A 179 -7.34 -19.96 6.13
CA LEU A 179 -8.68 -19.49 6.47
C LEU A 179 -8.62 -18.52 7.66
N VAL A 180 -7.86 -18.85 8.71
CA VAL A 180 -7.66 -17.96 9.86
C VAL A 180 -6.97 -16.66 9.44
N ALA A 181 -5.92 -16.72 8.62
CA ALA A 181 -5.25 -15.53 8.07
C ALA A 181 -6.23 -14.66 7.26
N THR A 182 -7.06 -15.28 6.43
CA THR A 182 -8.06 -14.57 5.61
C THR A 182 -9.09 -13.85 6.49
N ILE A 183 -9.67 -14.54 7.48
CA ILE A 183 -10.62 -13.95 8.41
C ILE A 183 -9.96 -12.80 9.18
N LEU A 184 -8.75 -13.01 9.71
CA LEU A 184 -8.03 -12.00 10.46
C LEU A 184 -7.74 -10.76 9.60
N THR A 185 -7.34 -10.95 8.34
CA THR A 185 -7.10 -9.86 7.39
C THR A 185 -8.36 -9.04 7.15
N ILE A 186 -9.50 -9.71 6.89
CA ILE A 186 -10.78 -9.03 6.67
C ILE A 186 -11.20 -8.24 7.91
N VAL A 187 -11.10 -8.84 9.10
CA VAL A 187 -11.44 -8.18 10.36
C VAL A 187 -10.57 -6.96 10.59
N LEU A 188 -9.24 -7.08 10.45
CA LEU A 188 -8.31 -5.96 10.62
C LEU A 188 -8.54 -4.86 9.57
N ALA A 189 -8.80 -5.23 8.31
CA ALA A 189 -9.13 -4.28 7.26
C ALA A 189 -10.39 -3.46 7.61
N LEU A 190 -11.43 -4.10 8.14
CA LEU A 190 -12.64 -3.41 8.60
C LEU A 190 -12.38 -2.53 9.83
N VAL A 191 -11.62 -3.02 10.81
CA VAL A 191 -11.26 -2.29 12.03
C VAL A 191 -10.53 -1.00 11.70
N PHE A 192 -9.60 -1.03 10.74
CA PHE A 192 -8.76 0.10 10.39
C PHE A 192 -9.23 0.90 9.17
N LEU A 193 -10.35 0.51 8.55
CA LEU A 193 -10.83 1.08 7.30
C LEU A 193 -10.96 2.61 7.33
N HIS A 194 -11.45 3.15 8.44
CA HIS A 194 -11.71 4.58 8.59
C HIS A 194 -10.55 5.33 9.28
N ALA A 195 -9.50 4.64 9.72
CA ALA A 195 -8.35 5.28 10.36
C ALA A 195 -7.69 6.38 9.50
N PRO A 196 -7.36 6.17 8.21
CA PRO A 196 -6.75 7.23 7.40
C PRO A 196 -7.69 8.43 7.18
N VAL A 197 -8.99 8.15 7.06
CA VAL A 197 -10.03 9.19 6.93
C VAL A 197 -10.12 10.04 8.20
N ILE A 198 -10.16 9.40 9.37
CA ILE A 198 -10.21 10.08 10.68
C ILE A 198 -8.91 10.89 10.93
N LEU A 199 -7.77 10.37 10.50
CA LEU A 199 -6.49 11.05 10.66
C LEU A 199 -6.49 12.40 9.93
N VAL A 200 -6.95 12.42 8.68
CA VAL A 200 -6.98 13.64 7.86
C VAL A 200 -8.15 14.55 8.23
N ALA A 201 -9.38 14.01 8.26
CA ALA A 201 -10.59 14.81 8.44
C ALA A 201 -10.63 15.51 9.80
N GLU A 202 -10.15 14.84 10.84
CA GLU A 202 -10.17 15.36 12.21
C GLU A 202 -8.79 15.84 12.70
N ASN A 203 -7.77 15.84 11.81
CA ASN A 203 -6.37 16.18 12.12
C ASN A 203 -5.86 15.51 13.41
N THR A 204 -6.15 14.23 13.60
CA THR A 204 -5.83 13.51 14.84
C THR A 204 -4.40 12.96 14.83
N GLY A 205 -3.91 12.57 16.02
CA GLY A 205 -2.68 11.77 16.13
C GLY A 205 -2.93 10.32 15.67
N ILE A 206 -1.86 9.63 15.26
CA ILE A 206 -1.92 8.29 14.65
C ILE A 206 -2.68 7.29 15.54
N TRP A 207 -2.28 7.16 16.81
CA TRP A 207 -2.92 6.26 17.76
C TRP A 207 -4.39 6.60 18.02
N LYS A 208 -4.72 7.91 18.07
CA LYS A 208 -6.09 8.36 18.27
C LYS A 208 -6.97 8.01 17.06
N ALA A 209 -6.47 8.18 15.84
CA ALA A 209 -7.17 7.79 14.62
C ALA A 209 -7.47 6.29 14.58
N ILE A 210 -6.47 5.45 14.91
CA ILE A 210 -6.61 4.00 14.99
C ILE A 210 -7.64 3.60 16.06
N ALA A 211 -7.53 4.17 17.27
CA ALA A 211 -8.45 3.88 18.37
C ALA A 211 -9.90 4.30 18.05
N LEU A 212 -10.10 5.45 17.39
CA LEU A 212 -11.41 5.91 16.93
C LEU A 212 -11.98 4.99 15.85
N SER A 213 -11.16 4.52 14.90
CA SER A 213 -11.58 3.55 13.90
C SER A 213 -12.02 2.22 14.53
N GLY A 214 -11.25 1.70 15.50
CA GLY A 214 -11.63 0.50 16.24
C GLY A 214 -12.90 0.67 17.07
N ARG A 215 -13.09 1.84 17.70
CA ARG A 215 -14.35 2.17 18.39
C ARG A 215 -15.52 2.24 17.43
N LEU A 216 -15.31 2.74 16.22
CA LEU A 216 -16.35 2.81 15.19
C LEU A 216 -16.74 1.42 14.71
N PHE A 217 -15.77 0.53 14.54
CA PHE A 217 -16.01 -0.87 14.21
C PHE A 217 -16.90 -1.56 15.25
N THR A 218 -16.62 -1.39 16.54
CA THR A 218 -17.43 -2.04 17.60
C THR A 218 -18.80 -1.38 17.79
N ARG A 219 -18.89 -0.05 17.75
CA ARG A 219 -20.17 0.67 17.97
C ARG A 219 -21.08 0.70 16.75
N SER A 220 -20.54 0.49 15.54
CA SER A 220 -21.26 0.69 14.28
C SER A 220 -20.85 -0.32 13.23
N PHE A 221 -20.65 -1.56 13.66
CA PHE A 221 -20.19 -2.68 12.82
C PHE A 221 -20.92 -2.73 11.48
N GLY A 222 -22.26 -2.79 11.45
CA GLY A 222 -23.02 -2.89 10.20
C GLY A 222 -22.77 -1.75 9.22
N GLN A 223 -22.51 -0.53 9.70
CA GLN A 223 -22.18 0.59 8.82
C GLN A 223 -20.75 0.51 8.30
N VAL A 224 -19.79 0.09 9.13
CA VAL A 224 -18.39 -0.13 8.72
C VAL A 224 -18.29 -1.32 7.76
N PHE A 225 -18.99 -2.42 8.04
CA PHE A 225 -19.09 -3.59 7.17
C PHE A 225 -19.65 -3.21 5.79
N LEU A 226 -20.73 -2.41 5.75
CA LEU A 226 -21.24 -1.90 4.48
C LEU A 226 -20.20 -1.02 3.74
N SER A 227 -19.27 -0.38 4.45
CA SER A 227 -18.23 0.44 3.80
C SER A 227 -17.22 -0.49 3.14
N GLY A 228 -16.80 -1.51 3.89
CA GLY A 228 -15.97 -2.59 3.35
C GLY A 228 -16.62 -3.29 2.16
N LEU A 229 -17.92 -3.56 2.22
CA LEU A 229 -18.66 -4.20 1.13
C LEU A 229 -18.70 -3.33 -0.14
N ILE A 230 -18.93 -2.03 0.00
CA ILE A 230 -18.88 -1.10 -1.15
C ILE A 230 -17.48 -1.08 -1.77
N ILE A 231 -16.43 -1.01 -0.96
CA ILE A 231 -15.04 -1.05 -1.45
C ILE A 231 -14.75 -2.38 -2.14
N PHE A 232 -15.19 -3.50 -1.54
CA PHE A 232 -15.07 -4.82 -2.13
C PHE A 232 -15.75 -4.88 -3.50
N LEU A 233 -16.99 -4.41 -3.62
CA LEU A 233 -17.72 -4.41 -4.90
C LEU A 233 -17.05 -3.52 -5.96
N ILE A 234 -16.51 -2.36 -5.58
CA ILE A 234 -15.74 -1.49 -6.48
C ILE A 234 -14.49 -2.22 -7.00
N ASN A 235 -13.71 -2.83 -6.09
CA ASN A 235 -12.49 -3.54 -6.46
C ASN A 235 -12.79 -4.84 -7.23
N PHE A 236 -13.88 -5.53 -6.91
CA PHE A 236 -14.34 -6.72 -7.61
C PHE A 236 -14.74 -6.39 -9.05
N ALA A 237 -15.53 -5.32 -9.25
CA ALA A 237 -15.88 -4.84 -10.59
C ALA A 237 -14.64 -4.43 -11.40
N TYR A 238 -13.67 -3.75 -10.76
CA TYR A 238 -12.40 -3.41 -11.39
C TYR A 238 -11.58 -4.64 -11.78
N GLY A 239 -11.43 -5.62 -10.88
CA GLY A 239 -10.69 -6.85 -11.15
C GLY A 239 -11.33 -7.66 -12.28
N LEU A 240 -12.67 -7.80 -12.26
CA LEU A 240 -13.41 -8.47 -13.33
C LEU A 240 -13.24 -7.73 -14.67
N PHE A 241 -13.31 -6.41 -14.66
CA PHE A 241 -13.05 -5.59 -15.86
C PHE A 241 -11.63 -5.81 -16.39
N LEU A 242 -10.61 -5.83 -15.51
CA LEU A 242 -9.23 -6.08 -15.94
C LEU A 242 -9.04 -7.48 -16.51
N ILE A 243 -9.67 -8.51 -15.93
CA ILE A 243 -9.62 -9.89 -16.46
C ILE A 243 -10.19 -9.93 -17.87
N LEU A 244 -11.38 -9.36 -18.08
CA LEU A 244 -12.01 -9.27 -19.41
C LEU A 244 -11.15 -8.49 -20.40
N LEU A 245 -10.55 -7.39 -19.94
CA LEU A 245 -9.67 -6.57 -20.77
C LEU A 245 -8.39 -7.33 -21.15
N SER A 246 -7.76 -8.04 -20.21
CA SER A 246 -6.58 -8.86 -20.49
C SER A 246 -6.87 -9.99 -21.45
N GLU A 247 -8.06 -10.61 -21.36
CA GLU A 247 -8.49 -11.64 -22.30
C GLU A 247 -8.68 -11.06 -23.71
N PHE A 248 -9.30 -9.88 -23.80
CA PHE A 248 -9.49 -9.18 -25.08
C PHE A 248 -8.17 -8.86 -25.79
N PHE A 249 -7.12 -8.49 -25.04
CA PHE A 249 -5.79 -8.24 -25.58
C PHE A 249 -4.93 -9.51 -25.75
N GLY A 250 -5.43 -10.68 -25.34
CA GLY A 250 -4.71 -11.95 -25.45
C GLY A 250 -3.56 -12.12 -24.45
N PHE A 251 -3.55 -11.38 -23.33
CA PHE A 251 -2.51 -11.51 -22.31
C PHE A 251 -2.66 -12.77 -21.45
N ASN A 252 -3.88 -13.30 -21.31
CA ASN A 252 -4.18 -14.49 -20.53
C ASN A 252 -4.43 -15.70 -21.44
N SER A 253 -3.48 -16.04 -22.31
CA SER A 253 -3.55 -17.36 -22.94
C SER A 253 -3.22 -18.43 -21.90
N PHE A 254 -4.13 -19.39 -21.68
CA PHE A 254 -3.83 -20.60 -20.90
C PHE A 254 -2.73 -21.47 -21.54
N ASP A 255 -2.32 -21.13 -22.77
CA ASP A 255 -1.15 -21.67 -23.43
C ASP A 255 0.10 -20.82 -23.09
N PRO A 256 1.09 -21.36 -22.35
CA PRO A 256 2.34 -20.68 -22.03
C PRO A 256 3.24 -20.47 -23.26
N ALA A 257 2.98 -21.11 -24.41
CA ALA A 257 3.71 -20.86 -25.64
C ALA A 257 3.26 -19.56 -26.34
N SER A 258 1.99 -19.17 -26.21
CA SER A 258 1.47 -17.94 -26.83
C SER A 258 1.68 -16.68 -26.00
N SER A 259 2.00 -16.80 -24.71
CA SER A 259 2.35 -15.64 -23.86
C SER A 259 3.77 -15.11 -24.13
N ALA A 260 4.62 -15.87 -24.83
CA ALA A 260 6.00 -15.51 -25.12
C ALA A 260 6.17 -14.50 -26.27
N GLU A 261 5.14 -14.29 -27.10
CA GLU A 261 5.17 -13.37 -28.25
C GLU A 261 4.40 -12.06 -28.02
N LEU A 262 4.19 -11.68 -26.76
CA LEU A 262 3.46 -10.45 -26.45
C LEU A 262 4.24 -9.22 -26.93
N ASN A 263 3.62 -8.45 -27.82
CA ASN A 263 4.16 -7.19 -28.33
C ASN A 263 4.43 -6.24 -27.13
N PRO A 264 5.70 -5.84 -26.89
CA PRO A 264 6.05 -5.01 -25.73
C PRO A 264 5.32 -3.67 -25.73
N GLY A 265 4.95 -3.14 -26.90
CA GLY A 265 4.13 -1.95 -27.03
C GLY A 265 2.70 -2.14 -26.52
N LEU A 266 2.07 -3.29 -26.80
CA LEU A 266 0.73 -3.60 -26.26
C LEU A 266 0.79 -3.80 -24.74
N GLN A 267 1.81 -4.48 -24.24
CA GLN A 267 2.00 -4.65 -22.80
C GLN A 267 2.18 -3.31 -22.09
N PHE A 268 3.00 -2.42 -22.65
CA PHE A 268 3.18 -1.06 -22.12
C PHE A 268 1.87 -0.27 -22.11
N LEU A 269 1.10 -0.29 -23.20
CA LEU A 269 -0.21 0.37 -23.28
C LEU A 269 -1.19 -0.20 -22.24
N PHE A 270 -1.22 -1.52 -22.06
CA PHE A 270 -2.05 -2.18 -21.07
C PHE A 270 -1.66 -1.77 -19.65
N SER A 271 -0.37 -1.72 -19.32
CA SER A 271 0.11 -1.21 -18.03
C SER A 271 -0.27 0.25 -17.80
N LEU A 272 -0.25 1.09 -18.84
CA LEU A 272 -0.66 2.49 -18.74
C LEU A 272 -2.17 2.63 -18.46
N ILE A 273 -2.99 1.81 -19.13
CA ILE A 273 -4.44 1.73 -18.87
C ILE A 273 -4.70 1.26 -17.44
N GLN A 274 -4.02 0.20 -16.98
CA GLN A 274 -4.15 -0.28 -15.61
C GLN A 274 -3.77 0.79 -14.59
N TYR A 275 -2.68 1.52 -14.82
CA TYR A 275 -2.25 2.61 -13.94
C TYR A 275 -3.30 3.73 -13.88
N ALA A 276 -3.82 4.18 -15.03
CA ALA A 276 -4.84 5.21 -15.11
C ALA A 276 -6.17 4.78 -14.44
N LEU A 277 -6.63 3.55 -14.70
CA LEU A 277 -7.85 3.02 -14.09
C LEU A 277 -7.67 2.74 -12.60
N GLY A 278 -6.52 2.23 -12.18
CA GLY A 278 -6.20 2.03 -10.76
C GLY A 278 -6.29 3.35 -9.99
N ALA A 279 -5.80 4.44 -10.58
CA ALA A 279 -5.94 5.77 -9.98
C ALA A 279 -7.41 6.22 -9.87
N LEU A 280 -8.26 5.89 -10.85
CA LEU A 280 -9.70 6.20 -10.82
C LEU A 280 -10.41 5.39 -9.75
N VAL A 281 -10.17 4.08 -9.71
CA VAL A 281 -10.72 3.18 -8.70
C VAL A 281 -10.34 3.67 -7.31
N ASN A 282 -9.09 4.12 -7.13
CA ASN A 282 -8.62 4.72 -5.88
C ASN A 282 -9.50 5.89 -5.43
N VAL A 283 -9.82 6.80 -6.36
CA VAL A 283 -10.72 7.94 -6.11
C VAL A 283 -12.11 7.48 -5.71
N LEU A 284 -12.68 6.51 -6.44
CA LEU A 284 -14.04 6.04 -6.23
C LEU A 284 -14.21 5.44 -4.82
N TRP A 285 -13.31 4.55 -4.41
CA TRP A 285 -13.43 3.92 -3.10
C TRP A 285 -13.14 4.92 -1.96
N LEU A 286 -12.13 5.80 -2.09
CA LEU A 286 -11.88 6.84 -1.09
C LEU A 286 -13.07 7.79 -0.94
N LEU A 287 -13.64 8.27 -2.06
CA LEU A 287 -14.80 9.15 -2.04
C LEU A 287 -15.99 8.46 -1.35
N ALA A 288 -16.22 7.18 -1.62
CA ALA A 288 -17.27 6.40 -0.96
C ALA A 288 -17.07 6.33 0.56
N VAL A 289 -15.83 6.08 1.00
CA VAL A 289 -15.49 6.02 2.43
C VAL A 289 -15.66 7.38 3.10
N PHE A 290 -15.18 8.47 2.49
CA PHE A 290 -15.30 9.82 3.05
C PHE A 290 -16.75 10.30 3.12
N VAL A 291 -17.55 10.09 2.08
CA VAL A 291 -18.97 10.46 2.07
C VAL A 291 -19.74 9.71 3.16
N ARG A 292 -19.49 8.40 3.31
CA ARG A 292 -20.13 7.62 4.38
C ARG A 292 -19.61 8.01 5.77
N TYR A 293 -18.33 8.34 5.88
CA TYR A 293 -17.76 8.87 7.11
C TYR A 293 -18.49 10.15 7.53
N ARG A 294 -18.53 11.17 6.66
CA ARG A 294 -19.24 12.44 6.87
C ARG A 294 -20.70 12.24 7.27
N ASN A 295 -21.45 11.46 6.48
CA ASN A 295 -22.91 11.43 6.59
C ASN A 295 -23.44 10.45 7.66
N ARG A 296 -22.70 9.37 7.98
CA ARG A 296 -23.23 8.27 8.81
C ARG A 296 -22.39 7.94 10.04
N LEU A 297 -21.06 8.12 9.97
CA LEU A 297 -20.15 7.59 10.99
C LEU A 297 -19.61 8.68 11.92
N ARG A 298 -19.26 9.86 11.38
CA ARG A 298 -18.81 11.03 12.15
C ARG A 298 -19.81 11.42 13.25
N PRO A 299 -21.15 11.45 13.00
CA PRO A 299 -22.12 11.77 14.05
C PRO A 299 -22.17 10.77 15.20
N ARG A 300 -21.76 9.53 14.98
CA ARG A 300 -21.72 8.48 16.01
C ARG A 300 -20.45 8.54 16.86
N LEU A 301 -19.39 9.16 16.34
CA LEU A 301 -18.14 9.39 17.06
C LEU A 301 -18.18 10.68 17.88
N PHE A 302 -18.84 11.72 17.36
CA PHE A 302 -18.94 13.05 17.97
C PHE A 302 -20.42 13.49 18.01
N PRO A 303 -21.23 12.95 18.95
CA PRO A 303 -22.65 13.29 19.04
C PRO A 303 -22.87 14.75 19.49
N ASP A 304 -22.03 15.26 20.40
CA ASP A 304 -22.21 16.57 21.03
C ASP A 304 -21.91 17.73 20.06
N GLU A 305 -20.98 17.53 19.12
CA GLU A 305 -20.58 18.54 18.12
C GLU A 305 -21.64 18.77 17.03
N ASN A 306 -22.63 17.88 16.88
CA ASN A 306 -23.72 18.05 15.91
C ASN A 306 -24.92 18.85 16.45
N SER A 307 -24.92 19.21 17.73
CA SER A 307 -25.98 20.04 18.33
C SER A 307 -25.84 21.54 18.02
N GLY A 308 -24.70 21.95 17.45
CA GLY A 308 -24.44 23.31 16.97
C GLY A 308 -23.63 23.28 15.67
N THR A 309 -24.28 23.61 14.54
CA THR A 309 -23.69 23.84 13.21
C THR A 309 -22.87 22.68 12.60
N ILE A 310 -23.54 21.91 11.73
CA ILE A 310 -22.90 21.07 10.71
C ILE A 310 -22.16 22.03 9.74
N GLY A 311 -20.89 22.30 10.03
CA GLY A 311 -20.08 23.29 9.29
C GLY A 311 -19.00 23.96 10.13
N GLY A 312 -19.03 23.79 11.46
CA GLY A 312 -17.93 24.19 12.34
C GLY A 312 -16.75 23.23 12.22
N MET A 313 -16.05 23.22 11.08
CA MET A 313 -14.62 22.98 11.19
C MET A 313 -14.09 24.03 12.17
N LYS A 314 -13.55 23.58 13.30
CA LYS A 314 -12.55 24.37 14.00
C LYS A 314 -11.45 24.59 12.98
N THR A 315 -11.49 25.72 12.28
CA THR A 315 -10.40 26.25 11.49
C THR A 315 -9.28 26.56 12.48
N ILE A 316 -8.54 25.54 12.88
CA ILE A 316 -7.21 25.67 13.49
C ILE A 316 -6.23 25.97 12.34
N TRP A 317 -6.56 27.01 11.58
CA TRP A 317 -5.75 27.63 10.55
C TRP A 317 -5.63 29.10 10.93
N GLY A 318 -4.91 29.31 12.02
CA GLY A 318 -4.21 30.54 12.39
C GLY A 318 -2.79 30.14 12.74
#